data_AF-A0A2H1KHA6-F1
#
_entry.id   AF-A0A2H1KHA6-F1
#
_cell.length_a   1.000
_cell.length_b   1.000
_cell.length_c   1.000
_cell.angle_alpha   90.00
_cell.angle_beta   90.00
_cell.angle_gamma   90.00
#
_symmetry.space_group_name_H-M   'P 1'
#
loop_
_entity.id
_entity.type
_entity.pdbx_description
1 polymer ?
#
loop_
_entity_poly.entity_id
_entity_poly.type
_entity_poly.pdbx_seq_one_letter_code
_entity_poly.pdbx_strand_id
1 'polypeptide(L)' 'MGFLCMKFTSPGRSGVPDRVVVTPMDTVFVETKRPGGKLRRLQEVVTEKMRRAGAEVYVVDSVAGVDELVWLLATR' A
#
# COMPACT_ATOMS: atom_id res chain seq x y z
N MET A 1 12.74 12.66 5.25
CA MET A 1 11.95 12.55 3.99
C MET A 1 10.54 13.05 4.27
N GLY A 2 9.88 13.66 3.26
CA GLY A 2 8.60 14.35 3.42
C GLY A 2 7.44 13.73 2.65
N PHE A 3 7.37 12.40 2.54
CA PHE A 3 6.27 11.74 1.83
C PHE A 3 4.94 11.95 2.56
N LEU A 4 3.86 12.11 1.80
CA LEU A 4 2.52 12.17 2.38
C LEU A 4 1.99 10.75 2.54
N CYS A 5 1.76 10.32 3.78
CA CYS A 5 1.15 9.02 4.08
C CYS A 5 -0.26 9.22 4.62
N MET A 6 -1.25 9.16 3.74
CA MET A 6 -2.65 9.42 4.07
C MET A 6 -3.38 8.11 4.31
N LYS A 7 -4.34 8.11 5.25
CA LYS A 7 -5.29 7.00 5.37
C LYS A 7 -6.14 6.95 4.10
N PHE A 8 -6.23 5.78 3.47
CA PHE A 8 -7.13 5.57 2.35
C PHE A 8 -8.45 4.99 2.85
N THR A 9 -9.55 5.61 2.46
CA THR A 9 -10.89 5.08 2.69
C THR A 9 -11.73 5.43 1.47
N SER A 10 -12.42 4.44 0.92
CA SER A 10 -13.28 4.60 -0.24
C SER A 10 -14.71 4.26 0.17
N PRO A 11 -15.58 5.26 0.42
CA PRO A 11 -16.98 5.02 0.77
C PRO A 11 -17.65 4.07 -0.23
N GLY A 12 -18.40 3.08 0.27
CA GLY A 12 -19.03 2.05 -0.56
C GLY A 12 -18.09 0.98 -1.13
N ARG A 13 -16.77 1.05 -0.86
CA ARG A 13 -15.77 0.09 -1.35
C ARG A 13 -14.87 -0.42 -0.24
N SER A 14 -15.24 -1.56 0.33
CA SER A 14 -14.44 -2.27 1.33
C SER A 14 -13.22 -2.97 0.71
N GLY A 15 -12.17 -3.15 1.50
CA GLY A 15 -10.98 -3.92 1.13
C GLY A 15 -9.92 -3.16 0.33
N VAL A 16 -10.04 -1.83 0.22
CA VAL A 16 -8.95 -0.99 -0.29
C VAL A 16 -7.73 -1.05 0.65
N PRO A 17 -6.50 -0.84 0.15
CA PRO A 17 -5.30 -0.74 0.98
C PRO A 17 -5.43 0.35 2.05
N ASP A 18 -4.72 0.19 3.16
CA ASP A 18 -4.80 1.11 4.30
C ASP A 18 -4.34 2.55 4.00
N ARG A 19 -3.34 2.71 3.13
CA ARG A 19 -2.65 3.99 2.89
C ARG A 19 -2.51 4.33 1.41
N VAL A 20 -2.56 5.63 1.12
CA VAL A 20 -1.99 6.23 -0.08
C VAL A 20 -0.71 6.94 0.33
N VAL A 21 0.41 6.59 -0.31
CA VAL A 21 1.71 7.24 -0.12
C VAL A 21 2.02 8.05 -1.37
N VAL A 22 2.12 9.36 -1.23
CA VAL A 22 2.47 10.29 -2.31
C VAL A 22 3.93 10.71 -2.13
N THR A 23 4.74 10.46 -3.14
CA THR A 23 6.14 10.87 -3.25
C THR A 23 6.30 11.85 -4.41
N PRO A 24 7.48 12.47 -4.60
CA PRO A 24 7.74 13.34 -5.76
C PRO A 24 7.65 12.61 -7.11
N MET A 25 7.89 11.29 -7.13
CA MET A 25 7.93 10.49 -8.35
C MET A 25 6.61 9.76 -8.58
N ASP A 26 6.08 9.13 -7.53
CA ASP A 26 4.98 8.17 -7.65
C ASP A 26 3.92 8.36 -6.56
N THR A 27 2.71 7.87 -6.84
CA THR A 27 1.69 7.62 -5.83
C THR A 27 1.43 6.12 -5.75
N VAL A 28 1.68 5.55 -4.57
CA VAL A 28 1.53 4.11 -4.33
C VAL A 28 0.52 3.83 -3.24
N PHE A 29 -0.04 2.62 -3.24
CA PHE A 29 -0.96 2.17 -2.21
C PHE A 29 -0.28 1.14 -1.32
N VAL A 30 -0.52 1.19 -0.02
CA VAL A 30 0.11 0.29 0.96
C VAL A 30 -0.93 -0.31 1.88
N GLU A 31 -0.95 -1.63 1.94
CA GLU A 31 -1.70 -2.41 2.93
C GLU A 31 -0.73 -2.90 4.01
N THR A 32 -1.08 -2.67 5.27
CA THR A 32 -0.27 -3.08 6.42
C THR A 32 -0.88 -4.28 7.12
N LYS A 33 -0.07 -5.29 7.41
CA LYS A 33 -0.48 -6.45 8.20
C LYS A 33 0.30 -6.49 9.52
N ARG A 34 -0.23 -7.28 10.46
CA ARG A 34 0.56 -7.75 11.60
C ARG A 34 1.64 -8.71 11.07
N PRO A 35 2.79 -8.88 11.75
CA PRO A 35 3.83 -9.83 11.35
C PRO A 35 3.28 -11.23 11.03
N GLY A 36 3.61 -11.75 9.84
CA GLY A 36 3.11 -13.03 9.32
C GLY A 36 1.66 -13.01 8.84
N GLY A 37 1.00 -11.86 8.91
CA GLY A 37 -0.38 -11.66 8.49
C GLY A 37 -0.53 -11.64 6.98
N LYS A 38 -1.64 -12.20 6.49
CA LYS A 38 -1.96 -12.24 5.06
C LYS A 38 -3.12 -11.32 4.73
N LEU A 39 -3.27 -10.99 3.44
CA LEU A 39 -4.46 -10.32 2.94
C LEU A 39 -5.70 -11.17 3.25
N ARG A 40 -6.80 -10.51 3.61
CA ARG A 40 -8.11 -11.17 3.63
C ARG A 40 -8.56 -11.37 2.18
N ARG A 41 -9.40 -12.38 1.92
CA ARG A 41 -9.90 -12.69 0.57
C ARG A 41 -10.42 -11.47 -0.21
N LEU A 42 -11.15 -10.57 0.46
CA LEU A 42 -11.64 -9.34 -0.17
C LEU A 42 -10.50 -8.39 -0.56
N GLN A 43 -9.49 -8.23 0.30
CA GLN A 43 -8.34 -7.38 0.04
C GLN A 43 -7.50 -7.95 -1.11
N GLU A 44 -7.33 -9.27 -1.22
CA GLU A 44 -6.69 -9.89 -2.38
C GLU A 44 -7.41 -9.50 -3.68
N VAL A 45 -8.73 -9.66 -3.74
CA VAL A 45 -9.52 -9.34 -4.94
C VAL A 45 -9.44 -7.86 -5.29
N VAL A 46 -9.48 -6.97 -4.30
CA VAL A 46 -9.40 -5.52 -4.53
C VAL A 46 -7.99 -5.11 -4.95
N THR A 47 -6.95 -5.60 -4.28
CA THR A 47 -5.55 -5.37 -4.64
C THR A 47 -5.24 -5.84 -6.05
N GLU A 48 -5.69 -7.04 -6.44
CA GLU A 48 -5.50 -7.54 -7.80
C GLU A 48 -6.26 -6.70 -8.85
N LYS A 49 -7.48 -6.23 -8.53
CA LYS A 49 -8.20 -5.29 -9.40
C LYS A 49 -7.44 -3.96 -9.56
N MET A 50 -6.87 -3.43 -8.48
CA MET A 50 -6.08 -2.19 -8.51
C MET A 50 -4.81 -2.37 -9.34
N ARG A 51 -4.07 -3.46 -9.14
CA ARG A 51 -2.88 -3.81 -9.94
C ARG A 51 -3.18 -3.95 -11.42
N ARG A 52 -4.27 -4.63 -11.78
CA ARG A 52 -4.73 -4.76 -13.17
C ARG A 52 -5.10 -3.41 -13.81
N ALA A 53 -5.53 -2.44 -13.00
CA ALA A 53 -5.83 -1.08 -13.45
C ALA A 53 -4.57 -0.18 -13.51
N GLY A 54 -3.38 -0.72 -13.21
CA GLY A 54 -2.11 0.01 -13.26
C GLY A 54 -1.67 0.63 -11.93
N ALA A 55 -2.42 0.43 -10.84
CA ALA A 55 -2.00 0.94 -9.53
C ALA A 55 -0.90 0.08 -8.92
N GLU A 56 0.09 0.72 -8.33
CA GLU A 56 1.13 0.04 -7.58
C GLU A 56 0.68 -0.18 -6.13
N VAL A 57 0.65 -1.45 -5.70
CA VAL A 57 0.14 -1.84 -4.38
C VAL A 57 1.14 -2.73 -3.66
N TYR A 58 1.62 -2.24 -2.52
CA TYR A 58 2.53 -2.94 -1.61
C TYR A 58 1.77 -3.53 -0.42
N VAL A 59 2.22 -4.70 0.03
CA VAL A 59 1.74 -5.33 1.27
C VAL A 59 2.95 -5.52 2.16
N VAL A 60 2.91 -4.93 3.36
CA VAL A 60 4.01 -4.97 4.33
C VAL A 60 3.50 -5.47 5.66
N ASP A 61 4.26 -6.32 6.34
CA ASP A 61 3.88 -6.94 7.62
C ASP A 61 4.93 -6.76 8.72
N SER A 62 6.01 -6.03 8.45
CA SER A 62 7.10 -5.78 9.38
C SER A 62 7.62 -4.35 9.28
N VAL A 63 8.27 -3.87 10.34
CA VAL A 63 8.91 -2.55 10.35
C VAL A 63 10.05 -2.49 9.34
N ALA A 64 10.89 -3.53 9.28
CA ALA A 64 11.97 -3.62 8.30
C ALA A 64 11.45 -3.54 6.85
N GLY A 65 10.34 -4.23 6.54
CA GLY A 65 9.72 -4.14 5.21
C GLY A 65 9.16 -2.76 4.88
N VAL A 66 8.71 -2.00 5.90
CA VAL A 66 8.34 -0.58 5.72
C VAL A 66 9.58 0.25 5.41
N ASP A 67 10.69 0.04 6.13
CA ASP A 67 11.94 0.77 5.89
C ASP A 67 12.50 0.50 4.49
N GLU A 68 12.48 -0.76 4.05
CA GLU A 68 12.85 -1.16 2.69
C GLU A 68 11.97 -0.48 1.63
N LEU A 69 10.65 -0.45 1.85
CA LEU A 69 9.73 0.24 0.95
C LEU A 69 10.00 1.75 0.89
N VAL A 70 10.23 2.39 2.03
CA VAL A 70 10.55 3.82 2.08
C VAL A 70 11.86 4.10 1.33
N TRP A 71 12.87 3.26 1.52
CA TRP A 71 14.15 3.39 0.83
C TRP A 71 14.01 3.20 -0.68
N LEU A 72 13.26 2.17 -1.11
CA LEU A 72 12.94 1.93 -2.52
C LEU A 72 12.26 3.16 -3.14
N LEU A 73 11.22 3.69 -2.52
CA LEU A 73 10.46 4.83 -3.03
C LEU A 73 11.28 6.13 -3.07
N ALA A 74 12.30 6.25 -2.22
CA ALA A 74 13.17 7.41 -2.17
C ALA A 74 14.34 7.38 -3.15
N THR A 75 14.64 6.21 -3.72
CA THR A 75 15.76 5.99 -4.63
C THR A 75 15.33 5.75 -6.08
N ARG A 76 14.03 5.91 -6.35
CA ARG A 76 13.46 5.94 -7.70
C ARG A 76 13.74 7.25 -8.42
#